data_AF-A0A929EYW9-F1
#
_entry.id   AF-A0A929EYW9-F1
#
_cell.length_a   1.000
_cell.length_b   1.000
_cell.length_c   1.000
_cell.angle_alpha   90.00
_cell.angle_beta   90.00
_cell.angle_gamma   90.00
#
_symmetry.space_group_name_H-M   'P 1'
#
loop_
_entity.id
_entity.type
_entity.pdbx_description
1 polymer ?
#
loop_
_entity_poly.entity_id
_entity_poly.type
_entity_poly.pdbx_seq_one_letter_code
_entity_poly.pdbx_strand_id
1 'polypeptide(L)'
;VYVGGAGGIHLRGGDLLGTFETEEELTEIVGAFLQYYREEAHYAERTHTFMERLGIERVRRVIVEDLEERKSLVKRINVALAVASDPWKERVVEAAAVA
;
A
#
# COMPACT_ATOMS: atom_id res chain seq x y z
N VAL A 1 -0.64 11.44 -0.28
CA VAL A 1 -0.09 10.12 0.10
C VAL A 1 1.42 10.22 0.22
N TYR A 2 1.95 9.87 1.40
CA TYR A 2 3.39 9.73 1.63
C TYR A 2 3.74 8.26 1.82
N VAL A 3 4.88 7.81 1.29
CA VAL A 3 5.31 6.41 1.33
C VAL A 3 6.74 6.25 1.82
N GLY A 4 7.09 5.07 2.37
CA GLY A 4 8.46 4.75 2.77
C GLY A 4 8.97 5.42 4.06
N GLY A 5 8.12 6.03 4.88
CA GLY A 5 8.55 6.60 6.16
C GLY A 5 8.96 5.53 7.19
N ALA A 6 9.85 5.90 8.11
CA ALA A 6 10.24 5.08 9.26
C ALA A 6 10.47 5.94 10.52
N GLY A 7 9.85 5.53 11.63
CA GLY A 7 10.01 6.14 12.96
C GLY A 7 10.85 5.30 13.94
N GLY A 8 11.75 4.46 13.42
CA GLY A 8 12.57 3.55 14.22
C GLY A 8 13.90 4.17 14.67
N ILE A 9 14.94 3.32 14.78
CA ILE A 9 16.31 3.74 15.16
C ILE A 9 16.84 4.82 14.22
N HIS A 10 16.55 4.68 12.92
CA HIS A 10 16.83 5.70 11.93
C HIS A 10 15.53 6.34 11.47
N LEU A 11 15.41 7.64 11.73
CA LEU A 11 14.28 8.43 11.29
C LEU A 11 14.40 8.65 9.78
N ARG A 12 13.33 8.32 9.05
CA ARG A 12 13.19 8.64 7.64
C ARG A 12 11.81 9.23 7.38
N GLY A 13 11.79 10.41 6.77
CA GLY A 13 10.56 11.00 6.26
C GLY A 13 9.93 10.13 5.17
N GLY A 14 8.61 10.20 5.03
CA GLY A 14 7.96 9.64 3.86
C GLY A 14 8.23 10.51 2.63
N ASP A 15 8.29 9.89 1.46
CA ASP A 15 8.37 10.60 0.19
C ASP A 15 6.96 10.90 -0.32
N LEU A 16 6.74 12.09 -0.86
CA LEU A 16 5.46 12.46 -1.44
C LEU A 16 5.24 11.69 -2.74
N LEU A 17 4.28 10.76 -2.73
CA LEU A 17 3.85 10.06 -3.94
C LEU A 17 2.93 10.95 -4.78
N GLY A 18 2.00 11.66 -4.13
CA GLY A 18 1.06 12.56 -4.78
C GLY A 18 -0.11 12.95 -3.88
N THR A 19 -0.96 13.82 -4.40
CA THR A 19 -2.25 14.22 -3.82
C THR A 19 -3.36 13.83 -4.80
N PHE A 20 -4.46 13.29 -4.30
CA PHE A 20 -5.55 12.74 -5.10
C PHE A 20 -6.86 13.33 -4.61
N GLU A 21 -7.78 13.59 -5.53
CA GLU A 21 -9.00 14.36 -5.24
C GLU A 21 -10.13 13.48 -4.71
N THR A 22 -10.20 12.22 -5.15
CA THR A 22 -11.31 11.32 -4.83
C THR A 22 -10.87 10.15 -3.96
N GLU A 23 -11.83 9.59 -3.22
CA GLU A 23 -11.63 8.42 -2.38
C GLU A 23 -11.30 7.17 -3.22
N GLU A 24 -11.93 7.03 -4.38
CA GLU A 24 -11.70 5.94 -5.30
C GLU A 24 -10.27 5.96 -5.83
N GLU A 25 -9.80 7.12 -6.28
CA GLU A 25 -8.42 7.29 -6.76
C GLU A 25 -7.41 7.04 -5.64
N LEU A 26 -7.67 7.58 -4.44
CA LEU A 26 -6.83 7.33 -3.27
C LEU A 26 -6.72 5.84 -2.97
N THR A 27 -7.84 5.12 -3.00
CA THR A 27 -7.90 3.68 -2.74
C THR A 27 -7.14 2.89 -3.81
N GLU A 28 -7.28 3.25 -5.09
CA GLU A 28 -6.50 2.65 -6.18
C GLU A 28 -5.00 2.85 -5.98
N ILE A 29 -4.56 4.07 -5.64
CA ILE A 29 -3.15 4.39 -5.44
C ILE A 29 -2.55 3.59 -4.28
N VAL A 30 -3.27 3.52 -3.15
CA VAL A 30 -2.81 2.76 -1.99
C VAL A 30 -2.75 1.26 -2.32
N GLY A 31 -3.80 0.72 -2.96
CA GLY A 31 -3.84 -0.68 -3.39
C GLY A 31 -2.72 -1.02 -4.36
N ALA A 32 -2.47 -0.16 -5.34
CA ALA A 32 -1.39 -0.32 -6.31
C ALA A 32 -0.01 -0.28 -5.65
N PHE A 33 0.23 0.66 -4.72
CA PHE A 33 1.49 0.71 -3.97
C PHE A 33 1.72 -0.54 -3.13
N LEU A 34 0.69 -1.02 -2.43
CA LEU A 34 0.79 -2.24 -1.63
C LEU A 34 1.09 -3.46 -2.50
N GLN A 35 0.44 -3.59 -3.66
CA GLN A 35 0.72 -4.68 -4.59
C GLN A 35 2.12 -4.59 -5.18
N TYR A 36 2.53 -3.40 -5.61
CA TYR A 36 3.86 -3.18 -6.18
C TYR A 36 4.95 -3.53 -5.16
N TYR A 37 4.77 -3.13 -3.91
CA TYR A 37 5.66 -3.51 -2.81
C TYR A 37 5.64 -5.03 -2.56
N ARG A 38 4.48 -5.71 -2.60
CA ARG A 38 4.41 -7.18 -2.46
C ARG A 38 5.17 -7.94 -3.54
N GLU A 39 5.26 -7.38 -4.74
CA GLU A 39 5.87 -8.03 -5.91
C GLU A 39 7.36 -7.69 -6.07
N GLU A 40 7.76 -6.46 -5.74
CA GLU A 40 9.11 -5.95 -6.03
C GLU A 40 10.02 -5.86 -4.81
N ALA A 41 9.48 -5.99 -3.59
CA ALA A 41 10.29 -5.98 -2.38
C ALA A 41 11.02 -7.29 -2.18
N HIS A 42 12.24 -7.21 -1.66
CA HIS A 42 12.95 -8.40 -1.22
C HIS A 42 12.33 -8.95 0.06
N TYR A 43 12.55 -10.24 0.34
CA TYR A 43 12.11 -10.83 1.59
C TYR A 43 12.66 -10.05 2.79
N ALA A 44 11.78 -9.73 3.75
CA ALA A 44 12.06 -8.92 4.94
C ALA A 44 12.53 -7.48 4.68
N GLU A 45 12.45 -6.98 3.45
CA GLU A 45 12.73 -5.58 3.14
C GLU A 45 11.62 -4.69 3.69
N ARG A 46 11.97 -3.62 4.41
CA ARG A 46 11.00 -2.67 4.93
C ARG A 46 10.68 -1.62 3.87
N THR A 47 9.50 -1.00 3.96
CA THR A 47 9.07 0.01 2.98
C THR A 47 10.05 1.19 2.85
N HIS A 48 10.74 1.57 3.93
CA HIS A 48 11.75 2.64 3.88
C HIS A 48 13.00 2.24 3.09
N THR A 49 13.55 1.04 3.33
CA THR A 49 14.70 0.53 2.56
C THR A 49 14.32 0.22 1.11
N PHE A 50 13.08 -0.22 0.87
CA PHE A 50 12.52 -0.38 -0.47
C PHE A 50 12.51 0.95 -1.24
N MET A 51 12.06 2.04 -0.59
CA MET A 51 12.06 3.36 -1.21
C MET A 51 13.48 3.93 -1.41
N GLU A 52 14.42 3.64 -0.51
CA GLU A 52 15.85 3.99 -0.71
C GLU A 52 16.46 3.27 -1.92
N ARG A 53 16.09 2.00 -2.14
CA ARG A 53 16.58 1.19 -3.26
C ARG A 53 15.96 1.57 -4.61
N LEU A 54 14.64 1.73 -4.66
CA LEU A 54 13.93 1.99 -5.92
C LEU A 54 13.85 3.47 -6.27
N GLY A 55 13.77 4.34 -5.27
CA GLY A 55 13.52 5.76 -5.44
C GLY A 55 12.06 6.10 -5.76
N ILE A 56 11.62 7.29 -5.32
CA ILE A 56 10.25 7.76 -5.50
C ILE A 56 9.85 7.92 -6.97
N GLU A 57 10.78 8.34 -7.83
CA GLU A 57 10.51 8.56 -9.25
C GLU A 57 10.10 7.28 -9.98
N ARG A 58 10.74 6.15 -9.67
CA ARG A 58 10.36 4.86 -10.27
C ARG A 58 8.96 4.45 -9.82
N VAL A 59 8.69 4.57 -8.52
CA VAL A 59 7.40 4.22 -7.92
C VAL A 59 6.27 5.09 -8.47
N ARG A 60 6.53 6.41 -8.63
CA ARG A 60 5.58 7.35 -9.23
C ARG A 60 5.27 7.00 -10.69
N ARG A 61 6.29 6.71 -11.51
CA ARG A 61 6.07 6.30 -12.90
C ARG A 61 5.14 5.11 -13.02
N VAL A 62 5.35 4.08 -12.20
CA VAL A 62 4.57 2.84 -12.26
C VAL A 62 3.15 3.01 -11.71
N ILE A 63 2.99 3.73 -10.61
CA ILE A 63 1.72 3.75 -9.87
C ILE A 63 0.85 4.95 -10.24
N VAL A 64 1.45 6.11 -10.54
CA VAL A 64 0.72 7.36 -10.76
C VAL A 64 0.59 7.65 -12.25
N GLU A 65 1.68 7.53 -13.00
CA GLU A 65 1.73 7.93 -14.40
C GLU A 65 1.25 6.83 -15.36
N ASP A 66 1.51 5.56 -15.04
CA ASP A 66 1.03 4.40 -15.80
C ASP A 66 -0.33 3.91 -15.28
N LEU A 67 -1.40 4.42 -15.89
CA LEU A 67 -2.77 4.06 -15.52
C LEU A 67 -3.10 2.58 -15.80
N GLU A 68 -2.50 1.98 -16.82
CA GLU A 68 -2.80 0.60 -17.17
C GLU A 68 -2.10 -0.36 -16.19
N GLU A 69 -0.85 -0.10 -15.83
CA GLU A 69 -0.19 -0.87 -14.79
C GLU A 69 -0.84 -0.65 -13.43
N ARG A 70 -1.27 0.58 -13.10
CA ARG A 70 -2.04 0.85 -11.86
C ARG A 70 -3.29 -0.03 -11.77
N LYS A 71 -4.10 -0.10 -12.83
CA LYS A 71 -5.29 -0.96 -12.88
C LYS A 71 -4.93 -2.44 -12.75
N SER A 72 -3.84 -2.84 -13.39
CA SER A 72 -3.33 -4.22 -13.33
C SER A 72 -2.94 -4.60 -11.90
N LEU A 73 -2.21 -3.73 -11.19
CA LEU A 73 -1.86 -3.89 -9.78
C LEU A 73 -3.10 -3.95 -8.88
N VAL A 74 -4.06 -3.03 -9.07
CA VAL A 74 -5.33 -3.00 -8.32
C VAL A 74 -6.12 -4.30 -8.51
N LYS A 75 -6.16 -4.84 -9.73
CA LYS A 75 -6.80 -6.13 -10.00
C LYS A 75 -6.12 -7.26 -9.20
N ARG A 76 -4.79 -7.32 -9.19
CA ARG A 76 -4.03 -8.38 -8.49
C ARG A 76 -4.20 -8.30 -6.97
N ILE A 77 -4.18 -7.10 -6.37
CA ILE A 77 -4.42 -6.98 -4.92
C ILE A 77 -5.85 -7.37 -4.55
N ASN A 78 -6.84 -7.04 -5.38
CA ASN A 78 -8.23 -7.43 -5.13
C ASN A 78 -8.42 -8.96 -5.17
N VAL A 79 -7.72 -9.66 -6.07
CA VAL A 79 -7.69 -11.13 -6.08
C VAL A 79 -7.07 -11.66 -4.79
N ALA A 80 -5.98 -11.07 -4.31
CA ALA A 80 -5.34 -11.48 -3.05
C ALA A 80 -6.24 -11.21 -1.82
N LEU A 81 -7.01 -10.13 -1.83
CA LEU A 81 -7.94 -9.77 -0.76
C LEU A 81 -9.23 -10.59 -0.78
N ALA A 82 -9.64 -11.14 -1.93
CA ALA A 82 -10.86 -11.93 -2.04
C ALA A 82 -10.89 -13.19 -1.15
N VAL A 83 -9.72 -13.69 -0.76
CA VAL A 83 -9.57 -14.84 0.16
C VAL A 83 -9.20 -14.43 1.59
N ALA A 84 -8.98 -13.14 1.84
CA ALA A 84 -8.66 -12.64 3.16
C ALA A 84 -9.94 -12.51 4.00
N SER A 85 -9.93 -13.08 5.21
CA SER A 85 -10.94 -12.79 6.22
C SER A 85 -10.46 -11.67 7.13
N ASP A 86 -11.39 -10.84 7.60
CA ASP A 86 -11.11 -9.83 8.61
C ASP A 86 -11.19 -10.49 10.01
N PRO A 87 -10.04 -10.71 10.69
CA PRO A 87 -10.03 -11.39 11.98
C PRO A 87 -10.67 -10.56 13.11
N TRP A 88 -10.89 -9.26 12.88
CA TRP A 88 -11.48 -8.37 13.88
C TRP A 88 -13.00 -8.35 13.81
N LYS A 89 -13.60 -8.58 12.63
CA LYS A 89 -15.06 -8.66 12.49
C LYS A 89 -15.67 -9.72 13.42
N GLU A 90 -15.03 -10.88 13.51
CA GLU A 90 -15.48 -11.98 14.39
C GLU A 90 -15.49 -11.55 15.87
N ARG A 91 -14.50 -10.75 16.29
CA ARG A 91 -14.34 -10.30 17.69
C ARG A 91 -15.20 -9.10 18.07
N VAL A 92 -15.50 -8.21 17.12
CA VAL A 92 -16.36 -7.04 17.36
C VAL A 92 -17.82 -7.49 17.57
N VAL A 93 -18.27 -8.52 16.87
CA VAL A 93 -19.59 -9.14 17.09
C VAL A 93 -19.68 -9.75 18.48
N GLU A 94 -18.63 -10.42 18.95
CA GLU A 94 -18.56 -11.02 20.28
C GLU A 94 -18.59 -9.97 21.40
N ALA A 95 -17.88 -8.85 21.24
CA ALA A 95 -17.90 -7.74 22.19
C ALA A 95 -19.26 -7.02 22.26
N ALA A 96 -19.98 -6.91 21.14
CA ALA A 96 -21.32 -6.32 21.09
C ALA A 96 -22.43 -7.25 21.59
N ALA A 97 -22.22 -8.57 21.59
CA ALA A 97 -23.17 -9.55 22.11
C ALA A 97 -23.08 -9.74 23.63
N VAL A 98 -22.01 -9.26 24.26
CA VAL A 98 -21.75 -9.36 25.71
C VAL A 98 -22.05 -8.02 26.44
N ALA A 99 -22.36 -6.96 25.70
CA ALA A 99 -22.77 -5.64 26.21
C ALA A 99 -24.29 -5.48 26.17
#